data_AF-A0A7J4TFF3-F1
#
_entry.id   AF-A0A7J4TFF3-F1
#
_cell.length_a   1.000
_cell.length_b   1.000
_cell.length_c   1.000
_cell.angle_alpha   90.00
_cell.angle_beta   90.00
_cell.angle_gamma   90.00
#
_symmetry.space_group_name_H-M   'P 1'
#
loop_
_entity.id
_entity.type
_entity.pdbx_description
1 polymer ?
#
loop_
_entity_poly.entity_id
_entity_poly.type
_entity_poly.pdbx_seq_one_letter_code
_entity_poly.pdbx_strand_id
1 'polypeptide(L)'
;MVQMRYGFVILSMLFAVVLIPSALADEQPTPLQQAQVAADEFVARHGIFYHGPIRLKILSLQRTTLSLDVSRIAFLYQAKAKTEQKELFARFIVTVRQDPIGIISVQQLKDGDPPVAPASLRTGKPPIL
;
A
#
# COMPACT_ATOMS: atom_id res chain seq x y z
N MET A 1 -68.24 -22.22 23.81
CA MET A 1 -67.73 -22.93 22.61
C MET A 1 -66.48 -22.18 22.15
N VAL A 2 -65.28 -22.67 22.49
CA VAL A 2 -64.43 -23.55 21.64
C VAL A 2 -63.92 -22.76 20.44
N GLN A 3 -62.68 -22.23 20.53
CA GLN A 3 -61.48 -22.68 19.75
C GLN A 3 -61.56 -22.29 18.26
N MET A 4 -60.51 -21.96 17.51
CA MET A 4 -59.07 -22.12 17.64
C MET A 4 -58.43 -21.34 16.45
N ARG A 5 -57.17 -20.92 16.63
CA ARG A 5 -56.08 -20.92 15.62
C ARG A 5 -56.21 -20.06 14.36
N TYR A 6 -55.42 -18.99 14.31
CA TYR A 6 -54.17 -18.89 13.53
C TYR A 6 -53.23 -18.06 14.42
N GLY A 7 -51.99 -18.44 14.74
CA GLY A 7 -50.98 -19.02 13.88
C GLY A 7 -49.78 -18.07 13.93
N PHE A 8 -48.97 -18.23 14.97
CA PHE A 8 -47.74 -17.50 15.29
C PHE A 8 -46.72 -17.66 14.16
N VAL A 9 -46.28 -16.57 13.52
CA VAL A 9 -45.09 -16.56 12.64
C VAL A 9 -44.32 -15.23 12.81
N ILE A 10 -43.27 -15.30 13.65
CA ILE A 10 -41.92 -14.72 13.43
C ILE A 10 -41.84 -13.17 13.50
N LEU A 11 -41.46 -12.55 14.62
CA LEU A 11 -40.11 -12.47 15.21
C LEU A 11 -39.04 -11.93 14.22
N SER A 12 -38.41 -10.81 14.57
CA SER A 12 -37.13 -10.34 14.03
C SER A 12 -37.12 -9.66 12.64
N MET A 13 -37.30 -8.34 12.63
CA MET A 13 -36.27 -7.46 12.05
C MET A 13 -36.13 -6.21 12.90
N LEU A 14 -35.48 -6.42 14.02
CA LEU A 14 -34.67 -5.44 14.71
C LEU A 14 -33.46 -5.19 13.79
N PHE A 15 -33.55 -4.19 12.91
CA PHE A 15 -32.34 -3.64 12.29
C PHE A 15 -32.33 -2.13 12.53
N ALA A 16 -31.44 -1.80 13.45
CA ALA A 16 -30.91 -0.47 13.67
C ALA A 16 -30.66 0.25 12.35
N VAL A 17 -31.39 1.35 12.11
CA VAL A 17 -30.80 2.50 11.42
C VAL A 17 -30.46 3.49 12.52
N VAL A 18 -29.46 3.10 13.30
CA VAL A 18 -28.76 3.97 14.23
C VAL A 18 -27.52 4.44 13.49
N LEU A 19 -27.35 5.77 13.43
CA LEU A 19 -26.05 6.47 13.24
C LEU A 19 -25.44 6.32 11.82
N ILE A 20 -24.96 7.34 11.12
CA ILE A 20 -24.29 8.59 11.48
C ILE A 20 -24.54 9.59 10.31
N PRO A 21 -24.71 10.90 10.58
CA PRO A 21 -24.59 11.92 9.54
C PRO A 21 -23.10 12.00 9.16
N SER A 22 -22.67 11.18 8.19
CA SER A 22 -21.33 11.34 7.64
C SER A 22 -21.37 12.56 6.74
N ALA A 23 -21.09 13.71 7.35
CA ALA A 23 -20.42 14.80 6.67
C ALA A 23 -19.37 14.18 5.74
N LEU A 24 -19.68 14.20 4.44
CA LEU A 24 -18.69 14.09 3.38
C LEU A 24 -17.79 15.31 3.56
N ALA A 25 -16.85 15.21 4.50
CA ALA A 25 -15.70 16.06 4.47
C ALA A 25 -15.02 15.75 3.14
N ASP A 26 -14.92 16.77 2.28
CA ASP A 26 -13.90 16.87 1.24
C ASP A 26 -12.51 16.84 1.92
N GLU A 27 -12.18 15.71 2.56
CA GLU A 27 -10.85 15.47 3.12
C GLU A 27 -9.93 15.21 1.95
N GLN A 28 -9.34 16.30 1.45
CA GLN A 28 -8.24 16.25 0.52
C GLN A 28 -7.20 15.26 1.08
N PRO A 29 -6.83 14.22 0.30
CA PRO A 29 -5.99 13.15 0.82
C PRO A 29 -4.68 13.73 1.35
N THR A 30 -4.26 13.23 2.51
CA THR A 30 -3.00 13.67 3.14
C THR A 30 -1.81 13.45 2.18
N PRO A 31 -0.72 14.23 2.30
CA PRO A 31 0.47 14.04 1.46
C PRO A 31 1.01 12.60 1.49
N LEU A 32 0.86 11.90 2.61
CA LEU A 32 1.21 10.49 2.74
C LEU A 32 0.30 9.58 1.91
N GLN A 33 -1.02 9.77 1.97
CA GLN A 33 -1.99 9.00 1.17
C GLN A 33 -1.76 9.24 -0.32
N GLN A 34 -1.51 10.48 -0.73
CA GLN A 34 -1.24 10.79 -2.13
C GLN A 34 0.06 10.15 -2.63
N ALA A 35 1.12 10.19 -1.82
CA ALA A 35 2.39 9.52 -2.14
C ALA A 35 2.25 7.99 -2.16
N GLN A 36 1.42 7.41 -1.30
CA GLN A 36 1.08 5.99 -1.32
C GLN A 36 0.39 5.60 -2.62
N VAL A 37 -0.63 6.36 -3.03
CA VAL A 37 -1.33 6.12 -4.30
C VAL A 37 -0.37 6.22 -5.48
N ALA A 38 0.48 7.27 -5.52
CA ALA A 38 1.47 7.43 -6.58
C ALA A 38 2.47 6.27 -6.65
N ALA A 39 2.94 5.80 -5.49
CA ALA A 39 3.85 4.65 -5.41
C ALA A 39 3.15 3.36 -5.86
N ASP A 40 1.93 3.09 -5.41
CA ASP A 40 1.18 1.89 -5.79
C ASP A 40 0.86 1.88 -7.28
N GLU A 41 0.43 3.00 -7.85
CA GLU A 41 0.22 3.11 -9.30
C GLU A 41 1.50 2.87 -10.08
N PHE A 42 2.63 3.42 -9.63
CA PHE A 42 3.91 3.17 -10.26
C PHE A 42 4.23 1.67 -10.26
N VAL A 43 4.04 0.98 -9.13
CA VAL A 43 4.29 -0.46 -9.03
C VAL A 43 3.29 -1.27 -9.84
N ALA A 44 2.02 -0.87 -9.90
CA ALA A 44 1.03 -1.56 -10.74
C ALA A 44 1.38 -1.45 -12.23
N ARG A 45 1.87 -0.28 -12.68
CA ARG A 45 2.26 -0.04 -14.08
C ARG A 45 3.61 -0.68 -14.44
N HIS A 46 4.57 -0.65 -13.53
CA HIS A 46 5.97 -1.03 -13.80
C HIS A 46 6.42 -2.31 -13.08
N GLY A 47 5.55 -2.93 -12.29
CA GLY A 47 5.84 -4.14 -11.50
C GLY A 47 5.98 -5.42 -12.31
N ILE A 48 6.04 -5.35 -13.64
CA ILE A 48 6.52 -6.48 -14.44
C ILE A 48 8.04 -6.48 -14.35
N PHE A 49 8.56 -7.22 -13.39
CA PHE A 49 10.01 -7.36 -13.21
C PHE A 49 10.57 -8.44 -14.13
N TYR A 50 11.66 -8.10 -14.80
CA TYR A 50 12.42 -9.02 -15.64
C TYR A 50 13.59 -9.57 -14.84
N HIS A 51 13.69 -10.89 -14.76
CA HIS A 51 14.85 -11.58 -14.17
C HIS A 51 15.45 -12.49 -15.24
N GLY A 52 16.49 -12.00 -15.93
CA GLY A 52 17.03 -12.66 -17.12
C GLY A 52 16.00 -12.72 -18.27
N PRO A 53 15.84 -13.86 -18.97
CA PRO A 53 14.87 -14.00 -20.06
C PRO A 53 13.42 -14.21 -19.59
N ILE A 54 13.16 -14.24 -18.27
CA ILE A 54 11.88 -14.63 -17.70
C ILE A 54 11.07 -13.39 -17.28
N ARG A 55 9.80 -13.34 -17.72
CA ARG A 55 8.78 -12.42 -17.19
C ARG A 55 8.16 -13.01 -15.93
N LEU A 56 8.29 -12.30 -14.82
CA LEU A 56 7.76 -12.74 -13.54
C LEU A 56 6.38 -12.15 -13.27
N LYS A 57 5.38 -13.03 -13.13
CA LYS A 57 4.07 -12.63 -12.62
C LYS A 57 4.17 -12.51 -11.10
N ILE A 58 3.96 -11.30 -10.58
CA ILE A 58 3.87 -11.07 -9.14
C ILE A 58 2.64 -11.82 -8.61
N LEU A 59 2.85 -12.70 -7.64
CA LEU A 59 1.78 -13.40 -6.92
C LEU A 59 1.36 -12.64 -5.67
N SER A 60 2.30 -11.96 -5.03
CA SER A 60 2.04 -11.12 -3.88
C SER A 60 2.97 -9.92 -3.85
N LEU A 61 2.43 -8.79 -3.42
CA LEU A 61 3.15 -7.54 -3.22
C LEU A 61 2.86 -7.06 -1.80
N GLN A 62 3.90 -6.91 -0.99
CA GLN A 62 3.81 -6.32 0.35
C GLN A 62 4.51 -4.98 0.36
N ARG A 63 3.89 -3.98 0.98
CA ARG A 63 4.41 -2.61 1.09
C ARG A 63 4.66 -2.25 2.55
N THR A 64 5.78 -1.58 2.81
CA THR A 64 6.11 -1.03 4.13
C THR A 64 6.72 0.35 3.96
N THR A 65 6.25 1.34 4.72
CA THR A 65 6.89 2.66 4.76
C THR A 65 8.24 2.56 5.46
N LEU A 66 9.30 2.97 4.78
CA LEU A 66 10.68 2.82 5.26
C LEU A 66 11.23 4.11 5.90
N SER A 67 10.80 5.26 5.39
CA SER A 67 11.20 6.58 5.89
C SER A 67 10.21 7.65 5.44
N LEU A 68 10.02 8.66 6.29
CA LEU A 68 9.22 9.84 6.02
C LEU A 68 10.07 11.06 6.39
N ASP A 69 10.30 11.93 5.42
CA ASP A 69 10.87 13.26 5.58
C ASP A 69 9.89 14.31 5.03
N VAL A 70 10.07 15.58 5.39
CA VAL A 70 9.21 16.72 5.04
C VAL A 70 9.06 16.88 3.52
N SER A 71 10.02 16.41 2.74
CA SER A 71 9.98 16.54 1.27
C SER A 71 9.83 15.22 0.53
N ARG A 72 10.00 14.08 1.21
CA ARG A 72 10.17 12.77 0.55
C ARG A 72 9.68 11.60 1.41
N ILE A 73 9.17 10.57 0.76
CA ILE A 73 8.68 9.34 1.39
C ILE A 73 9.28 8.14 0.67
N ALA A 74 9.81 7.18 1.42
CA ALA A 74 10.28 5.91 0.86
C ALA A 74 9.37 4.75 1.28
N PHE A 75 9.01 3.92 0.30
CA PHE A 75 8.27 2.69 0.48
C PHE A 75 9.11 1.50 0.03
N LEU A 76 9.25 0.50 0.90
CA LEU A 76 9.78 -0.81 0.56
C LEU A 76 8.64 -1.67 0.01
N TYR A 77 8.85 -2.24 -1.16
CA TYR A 77 7.99 -3.24 -1.76
C TYR A 77 8.72 -4.57 -1.84
N GLN A 78 8.00 -5.64 -1.50
CA GLN A 78 8.47 -7.01 -1.62
C GLN A 78 7.51 -7.76 -2.53
N ALA A 79 8.04 -8.25 -3.65
CA ALA A 79 7.30 -9.02 -4.63
C ALA A 79 7.77 -10.47 -4.61
N LYS A 80 6.81 -11.40 -4.59
CA LYS A 80 7.07 -12.83 -4.78
C LYS A 80 6.51 -13.26 -6.13
N ALA A 81 7.31 -13.97 -6.91
CA ALA A 81 6.90 -14.57 -8.17
C ALA A 81 7.20 -16.07 -8.15
N LYS A 82 6.35 -16.86 -8.79
CA LYS A 82 6.57 -18.30 -8.98
C LYS A 82 6.85 -18.57 -10.44
N THR A 83 7.98 -19.20 -10.70
CA THR A 83 8.29 -19.83 -11.99
C THR A 83 8.05 -21.34 -11.85
N GLU A 84 8.07 -22.06 -12.96
CA GLU A 84 7.87 -23.52 -12.96
C GLU A 84 8.92 -24.26 -12.11
N GLN A 85 10.11 -23.66 -11.95
CA GLN A 85 11.25 -24.31 -11.31
C GLN A 85 11.60 -23.73 -9.93
N LYS A 86 11.32 -22.43 -9.68
CA LYS A 86 11.69 -21.75 -8.43
C LYS A 86 10.75 -20.59 -8.08
N GLU A 87 10.66 -20.31 -6.79
CA GLU A 87 10.13 -19.04 -6.30
C GLU A 87 11.23 -17.99 -6.34
N LEU A 88 10.91 -16.83 -6.92
CA LEU A 88 11.79 -15.68 -6.98
C LEU A 88 11.22 -14.58 -6.09
N PHE A 89 12.11 -13.95 -5.34
CA PHE A 89 11.80 -12.83 -4.48
C PHE A 89 12.50 -11.59 -5.04
N ALA A 90 11.78 -10.49 -5.12
CA ALA A 90 12.34 -9.20 -5.51
C ALA A 90 11.95 -8.16 -4.45
N ARG A 91 12.91 -7.35 -4.04
CA ARG A 91 12.67 -6.23 -3.11
C ARG A 91 13.10 -4.95 -3.79
N PHE A 92 12.30 -3.91 -3.65
CA PHE A 92 12.63 -2.62 -4.25
C PHE A 92 12.09 -1.47 -3.39
N ILE A 93 12.80 -0.35 -3.42
CA ILE A 93 12.44 0.87 -2.69
C ILE A 93 11.97 1.89 -3.71
N VAL A 94 10.74 2.37 -3.55
CA VAL A 94 10.19 3.49 -4.32
C VAL A 94 10.23 4.72 -3.44
N THR A 95 10.90 5.77 -3.91
CA THR A 95 10.94 7.06 -3.22
C THR A 95 10.13 8.09 -3.99
N VAL A 96 9.27 8.80 -3.27
CA VAL A 96 8.33 9.79 -3.79
C VAL A 96 8.67 11.15 -3.18
N ARG A 97 8.62 12.22 -3.97
CA ARG A 97 8.63 13.61 -3.49
C ARG A 97 7.21 14.03 -3.14
N GLN A 98 7.01 14.78 -2.06
CA GLN A 98 5.68 15.21 -1.63
C GLN A 98 5.15 16.42 -2.41
N ASP A 99 6.01 17.30 -2.91
CA ASP A 99 5.59 18.48 -3.68
C ASP A 99 6.54 18.82 -4.85
N PRO A 100 6.08 18.75 -6.11
CA PRO A 100 4.87 18.05 -6.52
C PRO A 100 5.02 16.54 -6.25
N ILE A 101 3.89 15.85 -6.08
CA ILE A 101 3.88 14.39 -5.91
C ILE A 101 4.50 13.72 -7.13
N GLY A 102 5.58 12.97 -6.93
CA GLY A 102 6.26 12.31 -8.02
C GLY A 102 7.31 11.31 -7.60
N ILE A 103 7.50 10.26 -8.39
CA ILE A 103 8.55 9.26 -8.17
C ILE A 103 9.91 9.89 -8.45
N ILE A 104 10.83 9.86 -7.49
CA ILE A 104 12.18 10.39 -7.64
C ILE A 104 13.25 9.32 -7.78
N SER A 105 13.02 8.12 -7.25
CA SER A 105 13.96 7.01 -7.43
C SER A 105 13.31 5.66 -7.17
N VAL A 106 13.75 4.65 -7.90
CA VAL A 106 13.42 3.25 -7.69
C VAL A 106 14.72 2.47 -7.58
N GLN A 107 14.89 1.75 -6.48
CA GLN A 107 16.11 0.98 -6.23
C GLN A 107 15.73 -0.47 -6.01
N GLN A 108 16.20 -1.37 -6.88
CA GLN A 108 16.08 -2.80 -6.65
C GLN A 108 17.16 -3.24 -5.66
N LEU A 109 16.76 -3.89 -4.57
CA LEU A 109 17.65 -4.47 -3.58
C LEU A 109 18.07 -5.86 -4.05
N LYS A 110 19.36 -6.19 -3.92
CA LYS A 110 19.83 -7.56 -4.16
C LYS A 110 19.50 -8.44 -2.95
N ASP A 111 19.50 -9.74 -3.17
CA ASP A 111 19.32 -10.70 -2.09
C ASP A 111 20.45 -10.57 -1.07
N GLY A 112 20.09 -10.41 0.21
CA GLY A 112 21.02 -10.18 1.31
C GLY A 112 21.22 -8.71 1.71
N ASP A 113 20.85 -7.75 0.86
CA ASP A 113 20.98 -6.33 1.22
C ASP A 113 19.93 -5.94 2.28
N PRO A 114 20.33 -5.19 3.34
CA PRO A 114 19.37 -4.64 4.28
C PRO A 114 18.51 -3.57 3.57
N PRO A 115 17.18 -3.51 3.83
CA PRO A 115 16.34 -2.46 3.29
C PRO A 115 16.72 -1.14 3.96
N VAL A 116 17.54 -0.35 3.28
CA VAL A 116 18.03 0.94 3.79
C VAL A 116 17.37 2.06 3.01
N ALA A 117 16.77 3.02 3.71
CA ALA A 117 16.25 4.22 3.07
C ALA A 117 17.40 4.92 2.30
N PRO A 118 17.16 5.35 1.04
CA PRO A 118 18.17 6.03 0.23
C PRO A 118 18.92 7.07 1.06
N ALA A 119 20.24 7.15 0.90
CA ALA A 119 21.09 8.09 1.66
C ALA A 119 20.56 9.54 1.58
N SER A 120 19.92 9.90 0.47
CA SER A 120 19.27 11.18 0.21
C SER A 120 18.04 11.48 1.07
N LEU A 121 17.57 10.55 1.90
CA LEU A 121 16.48 10.71 2.88
C LEU A 121 16.99 10.81 4.32
N ARG A 122 18.30 10.63 4.54
CA ARG A 122 18.92 10.65 5.87
C ARG A 122 19.30 12.05 6.32
N THR A 123 19.17 13.06 5.46
CA THR A 123 19.53 14.45 5.78
C THR A 123 18.38 15.17 6.47
N GLY A 124 18.13 14.76 7.72
CA GLY A 124 17.48 15.59 8.74
C GLY A 124 18.49 16.16 9.74
N LYS A 125 19.78 16.26 9.37
CA LYS A 125 20.83 16.77 10.26
C LYS A 125 21.09 18.24 9.94
N PRO A 126 20.82 19.18 10.87
CA PRO A 126 21.22 20.57 10.68
C PRO A 126 22.76 20.64 10.63
N PRO A 127 23.34 21.61 9.90
CA PRO A 127 24.78 21.82 9.92
C PRO A 127 25.21 22.11 11.36
N ILE A 128 26.17 21.33 11.84
CA ILE A 128 26.87 21.61 13.10
C ILE A 128 27.74 22.84 12.81
N LEU A 129 27.43 23.95 13.51
CA LEU A 129 28.25 25.17 13.54
C LEU A 129 29.64 24.88 14.13
#